data_AF-A0A923KTT7-F1
#
_entry.id   AF-A0A923KTT7-F1
#
_cell.length_a   1.000
_cell.length_b   1.000
_cell.length_c   1.000
_cell.angle_alpha   90.00
_cell.angle_beta   90.00
_cell.angle_gamma   90.00
#
_symmetry.space_group_name_H-M   'P 1'
#
loop_
_entity.id
_entity.type
_entity.pdbx_description
1 polymer ?
#
loop_
_entity_poly.entity_id
_entity_poly.type
_entity_poly.pdbx_seq_one_letter_code
_entity_poly.pdbx_strand_id
1 'polypeptide(L)'
;MKKIALGAGIAALVLGAGFVGYSFRTPVNKDVIAENKASQAAVEIEKSQSAKPVEEHFIEIIKDNKKVPLTHSWVWGKSSFESLVFKPDLKGAIVPGELEIRSAVQTGEVQVIARFSKFAIQLPVELSVNSNCFDEDVGIVKGCYVQAAQHDFDGDGNPELVFVLGGSEYGIDVNVIKYHPPGSVADEGRQENWTLLGRFYGQFKVQLSDNSVILPVGSQGLFDEMTLVKGKFIQTNLQN
;
A
#
# COMPACT_ATOMS: atom_id res chain seq x y z
N MET A 1 -6.34 32.33 37.95
CA MET A 1 -6.80 30.99 38.37
C MET A 1 -5.55 30.12 38.52
N LYS A 2 -5.04 29.87 39.75
CA LYS A 2 -5.08 28.56 40.49
C LYS A 2 -4.74 27.37 39.58
N LYS A 3 -3.74 26.49 39.80
CA LYS A 3 -3.14 25.86 41.02
C LYS A 3 -1.67 25.48 40.70
N ILE A 4 -0.65 25.70 41.54
CA ILE A 4 -0.19 24.96 42.74
C ILE A 4 0.03 23.45 42.52
N ALA A 5 1.32 23.06 42.60
CA ALA A 5 1.83 21.70 42.74
C ALA A 5 1.89 21.29 44.23
N LEU A 6 1.65 20.00 44.51
CA LEU A 6 1.98 19.21 45.70
C LEU A 6 1.61 17.76 45.29
N GLY A 7 2.28 16.66 45.62
CA GLY A 7 3.34 16.34 46.57
C GLY A 7 3.24 14.82 46.75
N ALA A 8 4.36 14.11 46.74
CA ALA A 8 4.42 12.67 47.00
C ALA A 8 4.29 12.39 48.50
N GLY A 9 3.66 11.27 48.87
CA GLY A 9 3.99 10.56 50.11
C GLY A 9 2.84 9.99 50.95
N ILE A 10 2.97 8.68 51.22
CA ILE A 10 2.83 8.01 52.53
C ILE A 10 1.55 7.21 52.85
N ALA A 11 1.84 5.98 53.28
CA ALA A 11 1.22 5.10 54.27
C ALA A 11 0.00 4.25 53.94
N ALA A 12 0.24 2.95 54.18
CA ALA A 12 -0.69 1.89 54.45
C ALA A 12 -1.72 2.24 55.53
N LEU A 13 -2.94 1.71 55.36
CA LEU A 13 -3.85 1.45 56.46
C LEU A 13 -4.30 -0.01 56.38
N VAL A 14 -3.91 -0.77 57.40
CA VAL A 14 -4.42 -2.09 57.74
C VAL A 14 -5.76 -1.90 58.42
N LEU A 15 -6.81 -2.55 57.91
CA LEU A 15 -8.00 -2.87 58.69
C LEU A 15 -8.36 -4.33 58.44
N GLY A 16 -8.14 -5.13 59.49
CA GLY A 16 -8.64 -6.48 59.58
C GLY A 16 -10.14 -6.49 59.92
N ALA A 17 -10.86 -7.39 59.29
CA ALA A 17 -12.11 -7.92 59.80
C ALA A 17 -12.08 -9.43 59.53
N GLY A 18 -12.07 -10.22 60.60
CA GLY A 18 -12.03 -11.66 60.53
C GLY A 18 -13.32 -12.23 59.96
N PHE A 19 -13.20 -13.32 59.19
CA PHE A 19 -14.28 -14.26 58.99
C PHE A 19 -13.76 -15.69 59.13
N VAL A 20 -14.56 -16.43 59.89
CA VAL A 20 -14.39 -17.79 60.40
C VAL A 20 -14.34 -18.80 59.25
N GLY A 21 -13.51 -19.82 59.42
CA GLY A 21 -13.22 -20.81 58.39
C GLY A 21 -14.39 -21.71 57.99
N TYR A 22 -14.30 -22.19 56.76
CA TYR A 22 -14.74 -23.52 56.34
C TYR A 22 -13.72 -24.05 55.33
N SER A 23 -13.00 -25.12 55.71
CA SER A 23 -12.13 -25.86 54.81
C SER A 23 -12.99 -26.88 54.07
N PHE A 24 -13.32 -26.61 52.81
CA PHE A 24 -13.72 -27.65 51.87
C PHE A 24 -12.52 -27.94 50.96
N ARG A 25 -11.73 -28.96 51.31
CA ARG A 25 -10.82 -29.61 50.36
C ARG A 25 -11.65 -30.52 49.47
N THR A 26 -12.06 -30.04 48.30
CA THR A 26 -12.35 -30.95 47.19
C THR A 26 -11.03 -31.46 46.61
N PRO A 27 -10.89 -32.75 46.31
CA PRO A 27 -9.73 -33.24 45.59
C PRO A 27 -9.77 -32.66 44.17
N VAL A 28 -8.80 -31.80 43.86
CA VAL A 28 -8.57 -31.36 42.48
C VAL A 28 -8.14 -32.59 41.70
N ASN A 29 -9.02 -33.06 40.82
CA ASN A 29 -8.74 -34.18 39.93
C ASN A 29 -7.59 -33.76 39.00
N LYS A 30 -6.45 -34.47 39.08
CA LYS A 30 -5.24 -34.18 38.31
C LYS A 30 -5.47 -34.29 36.79
N ASP A 31 -6.52 -34.98 36.38
CA ASP A 31 -6.89 -35.15 34.97
C ASP A 31 -7.43 -33.84 34.35
N VAL A 32 -8.08 -32.98 35.14
CA VAL A 32 -8.63 -31.69 34.67
C VAL A 32 -7.52 -30.65 34.43
N ILE A 33 -6.38 -30.78 35.12
CA ILE A 33 -5.22 -29.89 34.92
C ILE A 33 -4.47 -30.26 33.62
N ALA A 34 -4.49 -31.53 33.22
CA ALA A 34 -3.83 -31.99 32.00
C ALA A 34 -4.59 -31.57 30.73
N GLU A 35 -5.93 -31.65 30.73
CA GLU A 35 -6.76 -31.17 29.61
C GLU A 35 -6.68 -29.66 29.39
N ASN A 36 -6.61 -28.87 30.47
CA ASN A 36 -6.47 -27.41 30.33
C ASN A 36 -5.08 -26.97 29.85
N LYS A 37 -4.01 -27.72 30.14
CA LYS A 37 -2.68 -27.45 29.58
C LYS A 37 -2.56 -27.88 28.13
N ALA A 38 -3.20 -28.97 27.72
CA ALA A 38 -3.25 -29.38 26.32
C ALA A 38 -4.10 -28.42 25.47
N SER A 39 -5.21 -27.90 26.03
CA SER A 39 -6.05 -26.89 25.37
C SER A 39 -5.36 -25.52 25.27
N GLN A 40 -4.64 -25.09 26.31
CA GLN A 40 -3.84 -23.85 26.24
C GLN A 40 -2.60 -23.99 25.34
N ALA A 41 -1.97 -25.16 25.29
CA ALA A 41 -0.90 -25.43 24.32
C ALA A 41 -1.42 -25.50 22.88
N ALA A 42 -2.63 -26.02 22.63
CA ALA A 42 -3.23 -26.01 21.29
C ALA A 42 -3.57 -24.57 20.82
N VAL A 43 -4.05 -23.71 21.74
CA VAL A 43 -4.31 -22.29 21.46
C VAL A 43 -3.02 -21.47 21.28
N GLU A 44 -1.91 -21.90 21.90
CA GLU A 44 -0.61 -21.23 21.78
C GLU A 44 0.21 -21.74 20.58
N ILE A 45 0.00 -22.97 20.12
CA ILE A 45 0.62 -23.55 18.91
C ILE A 45 -0.03 -23.00 17.63
N GLU A 46 -1.31 -22.59 17.64
CA GLU A 46 -1.90 -21.85 16.51
C GLU A 46 -1.43 -20.39 16.39
N LYS A 47 -0.87 -19.79 17.46
CA LYS A 47 -0.28 -18.44 17.42
C LYS A 47 1.17 -18.41 16.93
N SER A 48 1.84 -19.56 16.80
CA SER A 48 3.25 -19.63 16.39
C SER A 48 3.47 -20.27 15.01
N GLN A 49 2.41 -20.45 14.21
CA GLN A 49 2.63 -20.53 12.77
C GLN A 49 3.00 -19.13 12.29
N SER A 50 4.31 -18.90 12.25
CA SER A 50 4.96 -17.91 11.41
C SER A 50 4.22 -17.86 10.07
N ALA A 51 3.28 -16.93 9.95
CA ALA A 51 2.92 -16.39 8.67
C ALA A 51 4.25 -15.87 8.12
N LYS A 52 4.78 -16.56 7.10
CA LYS A 52 5.75 -15.92 6.22
C LYS A 52 5.19 -14.53 5.92
N PRO A 53 5.97 -13.44 6.04
CA PRO A 53 5.47 -12.13 5.68
C PRO A 53 4.92 -12.29 4.27
N VAL A 54 3.59 -12.19 4.13
CA VAL A 54 2.97 -12.23 2.81
C VAL A 54 3.66 -11.09 2.09
N GLU A 55 4.33 -11.41 1.00
CA GLU A 55 4.94 -10.41 0.16
C GLU A 55 3.76 -9.65 -0.44
N GLU A 56 3.31 -8.61 0.26
CA GLU A 56 2.18 -7.82 -0.18
C GLU A 56 2.65 -7.10 -1.44
N HIS A 57 2.09 -7.56 -2.55
CA HIS A 57 2.13 -6.89 -3.83
C HIS A 57 0.69 -6.44 -4.07
N PHE A 58 0.50 -5.14 -4.27
CA PHE A 58 -0.79 -4.58 -4.65
C PHE A 58 -1.10 -4.88 -6.11
N ILE A 59 -0.07 -5.01 -6.95
CA ILE A 59 -0.21 -5.17 -8.39
C ILE A 59 -0.08 -6.64 -8.79
N GLU A 60 -1.12 -7.15 -9.44
CA GLU A 60 -1.17 -8.45 -10.10
C GLU A 60 -1.40 -8.27 -11.60
N ILE A 61 -0.85 -9.16 -12.42
CA ILE A 61 -1.23 -9.28 -13.84
C ILE A 61 -2.21 -10.43 -13.99
N ILE A 62 -3.25 -10.24 -14.79
CA ILE A 62 -4.07 -11.33 -15.32
C ILE A 62 -3.45 -11.77 -16.65
N LYS A 63 -2.92 -12.99 -16.69
CA LYS A 63 -2.38 -13.62 -17.89
C LYS A 63 -2.97 -15.01 -18.02
N ASP A 64 -3.50 -15.34 -19.20
CA ASP A 64 -4.13 -16.65 -19.46
C ASP A 64 -5.21 -17.02 -18.42
N ASN A 65 -6.06 -16.05 -18.02
CA ASN A 65 -7.06 -16.16 -16.95
C ASN A 65 -6.49 -16.54 -15.57
N LYS A 66 -5.19 -16.35 -15.34
CA LYS A 66 -4.54 -16.57 -14.05
C LYS A 66 -3.96 -15.27 -13.52
N LYS A 67 -4.14 -15.06 -12.21
CA LYS A 67 -3.50 -13.97 -11.48
C LYS A 67 -2.07 -14.37 -11.18
N VAL A 68 -1.12 -13.60 -11.69
CA VAL A 68 0.30 -13.77 -11.42
C VAL A 68 0.84 -12.51 -10.75
N PRO A 69 1.66 -12.63 -9.70
CA PRO A 69 2.35 -11.48 -9.15
C PRO A 69 3.16 -10.80 -10.24
N LEU A 70 3.16 -9.46 -10.24
CA LEU A 70 4.01 -8.72 -11.14
C LEU A 70 5.48 -8.87 -10.72
N THR A 71 6.22 -9.74 -11.42
CA THR A 71 7.62 -10.07 -11.09
C THR A 71 8.58 -8.90 -11.31
N HIS A 72 8.20 -7.93 -12.14
CA HIS A 72 8.97 -6.70 -12.38
C HIS A 72 8.20 -5.50 -11.86
N SER A 73 8.36 -5.21 -10.58
CA SER A 73 7.85 -3.99 -9.95
C SER A 73 8.89 -3.38 -9.04
N TRP A 74 8.73 -2.09 -8.75
CA TRP A 74 9.61 -1.33 -7.87
C TRP A 74 8.81 -0.88 -6.65
N VAL A 75 9.39 -1.03 -5.45
CA VAL A 75 8.68 -0.74 -4.20
C VAL A 75 9.47 0.28 -3.38
N TRP A 76 8.81 1.39 -3.05
CA TRP A 76 9.35 2.48 -2.23
C TRP A 76 8.58 2.58 -0.91
N GLY A 77 9.27 2.72 0.23
CA GLY A 77 8.63 2.82 1.56
C GLY A 77 8.55 1.52 2.36
N LYS A 78 8.90 0.37 1.78
CA LYS A 78 8.90 -0.93 2.52
C LYS A 78 10.11 -1.09 3.45
N SER A 79 11.26 -0.56 3.06
CA SER A 79 12.52 -0.61 3.83
C SER A 79 13.05 0.78 4.19
N SER A 80 12.82 1.77 3.32
CA SER A 80 13.25 3.16 3.49
C SER A 80 12.31 4.09 2.70
N PHE A 81 12.16 5.32 3.19
CA PHE A 81 11.43 6.41 2.55
C PHE A 81 12.37 7.49 1.97
N GLU A 82 13.67 7.24 1.87
CA GLU A 82 14.62 8.22 1.32
C GLU A 82 14.35 8.50 -0.16
N SER A 83 14.49 7.50 -1.02
CA SER A 83 14.13 7.55 -2.44
C SER A 83 14.18 6.14 -3.04
N LEU A 84 13.51 5.96 -4.18
CA LEU A 84 13.66 4.78 -5.03
C LEU A 84 13.91 5.25 -6.46
N VAL A 85 15.07 4.89 -6.99
CA VAL A 85 15.44 5.17 -8.38
C VAL A 85 15.35 3.89 -9.20
N PHE A 86 14.72 3.96 -10.37
CA PHE A 86 14.58 2.83 -11.28
C PHE A 86 14.57 3.26 -12.74
N LYS A 87 14.85 2.31 -13.64
CA LYS A 87 14.88 2.55 -15.09
C LYS A 87 13.62 1.98 -15.74
N PRO A 88 12.72 2.82 -16.26
CA PRO A 88 11.52 2.33 -16.92
C PRO A 88 11.87 1.86 -18.34
N ASP A 89 11.20 0.82 -18.84
CA ASP A 89 11.37 0.35 -20.23
C ASP A 89 10.51 1.15 -21.24
N LEU A 90 10.56 2.49 -21.14
CA LEU A 90 9.87 3.38 -22.07
C LEU A 90 10.52 3.34 -23.46
N LYS A 91 9.71 3.49 -24.50
CA LYS A 91 10.15 3.49 -25.90
C LYS A 91 10.06 4.88 -26.50
N GLY A 92 11.04 5.22 -27.34
CA GLY A 92 11.11 6.50 -28.01
C GLY A 92 12.54 6.89 -28.34
N ALA A 93 12.72 7.90 -29.21
CA ALA A 93 14.03 8.45 -29.52
C ALA A 93 14.62 9.22 -28.32
N ILE A 94 13.76 9.80 -27.49
CA ILE A 94 14.11 10.56 -26.30
C ILE A 94 13.26 10.01 -25.17
N VAL A 95 13.91 9.52 -24.13
CA VAL A 95 13.29 8.89 -22.94
C VAL A 95 14.08 9.33 -21.70
N PRO A 96 13.45 9.39 -20.51
CA PRO A 96 14.19 9.61 -19.28
C PRO A 96 15.15 8.44 -19.03
N GLY A 97 16.32 8.74 -18.45
CA GLY A 97 17.29 7.71 -18.08
C GLY A 97 16.86 6.91 -16.85
N GLU A 98 16.12 7.56 -15.95
CA GLU A 98 15.59 6.98 -14.72
C GLU A 98 14.36 7.76 -14.22
N LEU A 99 13.56 7.08 -13.39
CA LEU A 99 12.53 7.67 -12.56
C LEU A 99 12.92 7.57 -11.09
N GLU A 100 12.52 8.55 -10.29
CA GLU A 100 12.72 8.58 -8.85
C GLU A 100 11.39 8.78 -8.13
N ILE A 101 11.08 7.92 -7.16
CA ILE A 101 9.99 8.12 -6.19
C ILE A 101 10.63 8.59 -4.89
N ARG A 102 10.12 9.68 -4.32
CA ARG A 102 10.58 10.22 -3.04
C ARG A 102 9.44 10.95 -2.33
N SER A 103 9.67 11.28 -1.06
CA SER A 103 8.77 12.17 -0.31
C SER A 103 9.21 13.63 -0.48
N ALA A 104 8.26 14.54 -0.62
CA ALA A 104 8.50 15.97 -0.57
C ALA A 104 8.87 16.39 0.86
N VAL A 105 10.03 17.04 1.03
CA VAL A 105 10.60 17.38 2.35
C VAL A 105 9.66 18.21 3.24
N GLN A 106 8.81 19.05 2.64
CA GLN A 106 7.93 19.97 3.38
C GLN A 106 6.51 19.45 3.59
N THR A 107 5.98 18.71 2.62
CA THR A 107 4.58 18.26 2.64
C THR A 107 4.45 16.78 2.97
N GLY A 108 5.52 15.99 2.88
CA GLY A 108 5.44 14.53 3.01
C GLY A 108 4.88 13.83 1.75
N GLU A 109 4.37 14.58 0.78
CA GLU A 109 3.69 14.08 -0.41
C GLU A 109 4.62 13.21 -1.27
N VAL A 110 4.03 12.23 -1.97
CA VAL A 110 4.78 11.42 -2.92
C VAL A 110 5.09 12.24 -4.16
N GLN A 111 6.37 12.37 -4.49
CA GLN A 111 6.84 12.91 -5.75
C GLN A 111 7.37 11.78 -6.62
N VAL A 112 6.96 11.79 -7.88
CA VAL A 112 7.56 10.95 -8.92
C VAL A 112 8.24 11.87 -9.92
N ILE A 113 9.53 11.64 -10.16
CA ILE A 113 10.38 12.53 -10.96
C ILE A 113 10.98 11.75 -12.12
N ALA A 114 10.83 12.25 -13.34
CA ALA A 114 11.57 11.77 -14.49
C ALA A 114 12.87 12.54 -14.66
N ARG A 115 13.99 11.83 -14.74
CA ARG A 115 15.33 12.41 -14.89
C ARG A 115 15.85 12.20 -16.31
N PHE A 116 16.09 13.32 -16.97
CA PHE A 116 16.77 13.38 -18.25
C PHE A 116 18.21 13.84 -18.04
N SER A 117 19.01 13.84 -19.10
CA SER A 117 20.44 14.17 -19.00
C SER A 117 20.72 15.58 -18.44
N LYS A 118 19.80 16.53 -18.65
CA LYS A 118 20.00 17.95 -18.32
C LYS A 118 18.96 18.57 -17.40
N PHE A 119 17.86 17.88 -17.12
CA PHE A 119 16.80 18.38 -16.24
C PHE A 119 16.02 17.22 -15.64
N ALA A 120 15.14 17.57 -14.70
CA ALA A 120 14.21 16.65 -14.08
C ALA A 120 12.81 17.28 -14.07
N ILE A 121 11.79 16.45 -14.26
CA ILE A 121 10.38 16.89 -14.28
C ILE A 121 9.61 16.08 -13.25
N GLN A 122 8.77 16.74 -12.48
CA GLN A 122 7.80 16.07 -11.63
C GLN A 122 6.62 15.57 -12.49
N LEU A 123 6.37 14.27 -12.45
CA LEU A 123 5.26 13.66 -13.16
C LEU A 123 3.92 14.09 -12.55
N PRO A 124 2.82 14.13 -13.33
CA PRO A 124 1.48 14.46 -12.85
C PRO A 124 0.86 13.27 -12.10
N VAL A 125 1.59 12.73 -11.13
CA VAL A 125 1.12 11.65 -10.24
C VAL A 125 0.44 12.28 -9.04
N GLU A 126 -0.80 11.91 -8.81
CA GLU A 126 -1.64 12.37 -7.72
C GLU A 126 -1.98 11.19 -6.82
N LEU A 127 -1.08 10.82 -5.91
CA LEU A 127 -1.36 9.84 -4.87
C LEU A 127 -1.82 10.60 -3.63
N SER A 128 -3.07 10.41 -3.19
CA SER A 128 -3.65 11.21 -2.10
C SER A 128 -4.23 10.42 -0.92
N VAL A 129 -4.60 11.23 0.08
CA VAL A 129 -5.17 10.94 1.41
C VAL A 129 -6.37 10.00 1.44
N ASN A 130 -7.07 9.79 0.32
CA ASN A 130 -8.27 8.93 0.29
C ASN A 130 -7.96 7.45 0.54
N SER A 131 -6.69 7.06 0.46
CA SER A 131 -6.19 5.73 0.85
C SER A 131 -6.07 5.54 2.38
N ASN A 132 -6.22 6.61 3.19
CA ASN A 132 -5.82 6.66 4.60
C ASN A 132 -4.31 6.39 4.82
N CYS A 133 -3.50 6.37 3.75
CA CYS A 133 -2.05 6.17 3.81
C CYS A 133 -1.25 7.45 4.05
N PHE A 134 -1.92 8.58 4.24
CA PHE A 134 -1.28 9.86 4.42
C PHE A 134 -1.83 10.58 5.64
N ASP A 135 -0.92 11.12 6.43
CA ASP A 135 -1.16 11.88 7.66
C ASP A 135 -0.33 13.17 7.59
N GLU A 136 -0.91 14.30 7.96
CA GLU A 136 -0.28 15.62 7.79
C GLU A 136 0.98 15.80 8.65
N ASP A 137 1.08 15.11 9.79
CA ASP A 137 2.20 15.25 10.72
C ASP A 137 3.36 14.33 10.39
N VAL A 138 3.08 13.14 9.84
CA VAL A 138 4.09 12.10 9.58
C VAL A 138 4.28 11.76 8.10
N GLY A 139 3.49 12.35 7.20
CA GLY A 139 3.47 12.02 5.78
C GLY A 139 2.87 10.64 5.55
N ILE A 140 3.62 9.72 4.92
CA ILE A 140 3.12 8.37 4.65
C ILE A 140 3.05 7.56 5.95
N VAL A 141 1.87 7.03 6.25
CA VAL A 141 1.64 6.24 7.46
C VAL A 141 2.41 4.92 7.41
N LYS A 142 2.91 4.47 8.55
CA LYS A 142 3.63 3.20 8.68
C LYS A 142 2.77 2.04 8.13
N GLY A 143 3.36 1.22 7.28
CA GLY A 143 2.68 0.10 6.62
C GLY A 143 2.18 0.44 5.22
N CYS A 144 2.12 1.73 4.86
CA CYS A 144 1.89 2.15 3.49
C CYS A 144 3.21 2.26 2.71
N TYR A 145 3.15 1.93 1.42
CA TYR A 145 4.25 2.02 0.50
C TYR A 145 3.73 2.24 -0.92
N VAL A 146 4.62 2.68 -1.81
CA VAL A 146 4.31 2.84 -3.24
C VAL A 146 4.88 1.67 -4.01
N GLN A 147 4.04 1.00 -4.80
CA GLN A 147 4.47 0.04 -5.80
C GLN A 147 4.32 0.67 -7.19
N ALA A 148 5.39 0.64 -7.98
CA ALA A 148 5.41 1.07 -9.37
C ALA A 148 5.59 -0.11 -10.31
N ALA A 149 4.95 -0.02 -11.48
CA ALA A 149 4.87 -1.07 -12.48
C ALA A 149 4.77 -0.49 -13.89
N GLN A 150 4.89 -1.37 -14.88
CA GLN A 150 4.68 -1.04 -16.29
C GLN A 150 3.67 -1.98 -16.90
N HIS A 151 2.79 -1.45 -17.73
CA HIS A 151 1.79 -2.21 -18.47
C HIS A 151 1.37 -1.46 -19.73
N ASP A 152 1.33 -2.13 -20.87
CA ASP A 152 0.96 -1.54 -22.17
C ASP A 152 -0.55 -1.73 -22.40
N PHE A 153 -1.35 -0.74 -22.01
CA PHE A 153 -2.81 -0.80 -22.06
C PHE A 153 -3.37 -0.53 -23.46
N ASP A 154 -2.71 0.29 -24.28
CA ASP A 154 -3.20 0.60 -25.63
C ASP A 154 -2.49 -0.18 -26.75
N GLY A 155 -1.51 -1.00 -26.41
CA GLY A 155 -0.84 -1.92 -27.32
C GLY A 155 0.07 -1.21 -28.32
N ASP A 156 0.53 0.00 -28.01
CA ASP A 156 1.43 0.78 -28.87
C ASP A 156 2.91 0.35 -28.72
N GLY A 157 3.21 -0.56 -27.80
CA GLY A 157 4.55 -1.06 -27.51
C GLY A 157 5.37 -0.17 -26.58
N ASN A 158 4.85 0.99 -26.17
CA ASN A 158 5.43 1.88 -25.17
C ASN A 158 4.57 1.82 -23.89
N PRO A 159 5.02 1.11 -22.85
CA PRO A 159 4.16 0.82 -21.71
C PRO A 159 3.80 2.08 -20.92
N GLU A 160 2.56 2.11 -20.40
CA GLU A 160 2.19 3.06 -19.35
C GLU A 160 2.83 2.68 -18.01
N LEU A 161 3.00 3.70 -17.17
CA LEU A 161 3.45 3.56 -15.79
C LEU A 161 2.25 3.46 -14.87
N VAL A 162 2.24 2.47 -13.98
CA VAL A 162 1.22 2.31 -12.95
C VAL A 162 1.87 2.55 -11.59
N PHE A 163 1.31 3.46 -10.80
CA PHE A 163 1.73 3.76 -9.44
C PHE A 163 0.59 3.44 -8.48
N VAL A 164 0.88 2.69 -7.43
CA VAL A 164 -0.09 2.31 -6.41
C VAL A 164 0.43 2.69 -5.03
N LEU A 165 -0.27 3.57 -4.33
CA LEU A 165 -0.05 3.82 -2.90
C LEU A 165 -1.06 2.97 -2.11
N GLY A 166 -0.59 2.20 -1.13
CA GLY A 166 -1.47 1.38 -0.30
C GLY A 166 -0.75 0.71 0.85
N GLY A 167 -1.51 -0.04 1.66
CA GLY A 167 -1.04 -0.87 2.78
C GLY A 167 -2.06 -1.98 3.10
N SER A 168 -1.68 -3.00 3.87
CA SER A 168 -2.56 -4.14 4.18
C SER A 168 -3.89 -3.76 4.83
N GLU A 169 -3.85 -2.71 5.64
CA GLU A 169 -5.00 -2.20 6.42
C GLU A 169 -5.66 -0.97 5.76
N TYR A 170 -5.17 -0.58 4.58
CA TYR A 170 -5.49 0.68 3.93
C TYR A 170 -6.01 0.46 2.52
N GLY A 171 -6.83 1.41 2.05
CA GLY A 171 -7.23 1.42 0.65
C GLY A 171 -6.03 1.67 -0.26
N ILE A 172 -6.21 1.40 -1.56
CA ILE A 172 -5.19 1.70 -2.56
C ILE A 172 -5.62 2.89 -3.42
N ASP A 173 -4.67 3.79 -3.73
CA ASP A 173 -4.79 4.84 -4.73
C ASP A 173 -3.92 4.46 -5.93
N VAL A 174 -4.53 4.36 -7.11
CA VAL A 174 -3.91 3.87 -8.35
C VAL A 174 -3.87 5.02 -9.35
N ASN A 175 -2.69 5.31 -9.88
CA ASN A 175 -2.47 6.29 -10.94
C ASN A 175 -1.86 5.60 -12.17
N VAL A 176 -2.37 5.91 -13.36
CA VAL A 176 -1.84 5.42 -14.65
C VAL A 176 -1.34 6.60 -15.47
N ILE A 177 -0.05 6.61 -15.80
CA ILE A 177 0.62 7.69 -16.53
C ILE A 177 1.10 7.19 -17.89
N LYS A 178 0.79 7.94 -18.96
CA LYS A 178 1.34 7.72 -20.30
C LYS A 178 2.48 8.69 -20.60
N TYR A 179 3.54 8.18 -21.21
CA TYR A 179 4.63 8.97 -21.75
C TYR A 179 4.44 9.21 -23.25
N HIS A 180 4.63 10.45 -23.68
CA HIS A 180 4.63 10.89 -25.07
C HIS A 180 6.05 11.36 -25.42
N PRO A 181 6.87 10.53 -26.08
CA PRO A 181 8.23 10.91 -26.46
C PRO A 181 8.22 12.20 -27.29
N PRO A 182 9.01 13.21 -26.93
CA PRO A 182 9.08 14.46 -27.67
C PRO A 182 9.75 14.25 -29.04
N GLY A 183 9.43 15.13 -30.00
CA GLY A 183 10.09 15.14 -31.30
C GLY A 183 11.51 15.73 -31.29
N SER A 184 11.91 16.43 -30.21
CA SER A 184 13.20 17.09 -30.12
C SER A 184 13.75 17.14 -28.68
N VAL A 185 15.08 17.20 -28.53
CA VAL A 185 15.75 17.31 -27.23
C VAL A 185 15.50 18.68 -26.55
N ALA A 186 15.05 19.69 -27.31
CA ALA A 186 14.66 20.95 -26.70
C ALA A 186 13.34 20.83 -25.91
N ASP A 187 12.54 19.81 -26.21
CA ASP A 187 11.19 19.63 -25.69
C ASP A 187 11.08 18.50 -24.66
N GLU A 188 12.17 17.81 -24.33
CA GLU A 188 12.13 16.72 -23.34
C GLU A 188 11.72 17.18 -21.93
N GLY A 189 11.89 18.47 -21.64
CA GLY A 189 11.52 19.16 -20.40
C GLY A 189 10.03 19.44 -20.19
N ARG A 190 9.16 19.10 -21.14
CA ARG A 190 7.76 19.54 -21.16
C ARG A 190 6.83 18.63 -20.36
N GLN A 191 5.93 19.22 -19.58
CA GLN A 191 4.92 18.49 -18.82
C GLN A 191 3.96 17.76 -19.76
N GLU A 192 3.69 18.32 -20.92
CA GLU A 192 2.81 17.79 -21.98
C GLU A 192 3.30 16.44 -22.54
N ASN A 193 4.55 16.07 -22.28
CA ASN A 193 5.07 14.74 -22.59
C ASN A 193 4.50 13.66 -21.64
N TRP A 194 3.74 14.04 -20.62
CA TRP A 194 3.21 13.14 -19.60
C TRP A 194 1.72 13.39 -19.37
N THR A 195 0.92 12.34 -19.49
CA THR A 195 -0.53 12.41 -19.29
C THR A 195 -0.95 11.47 -18.18
N LEU A 196 -1.67 11.97 -17.17
CA LEU A 196 -2.43 11.13 -16.25
C LEU A 196 -3.66 10.57 -16.97
N LEU A 197 -3.62 9.30 -17.36
CA LEU A 197 -4.71 8.64 -18.08
C LEU A 197 -5.89 8.30 -17.18
N GLY A 198 -5.60 7.96 -15.93
CA GLY A 198 -6.61 7.47 -15.00
C GLY A 198 -6.11 7.48 -13.57
N ARG A 199 -7.07 7.71 -12.67
CA ARG A 199 -6.89 7.65 -11.23
C ARG A 199 -8.05 6.89 -10.62
N PHE A 200 -7.75 5.91 -9.78
CA PHE A 200 -8.73 4.99 -9.23
C PHE A 200 -8.46 4.68 -7.76
N TYR A 201 -9.50 4.23 -7.08
CA TYR A 201 -9.41 3.80 -5.69
C TYR A 201 -9.90 2.38 -5.56
N GLY A 202 -9.13 1.55 -4.86
CA GLY A 202 -9.46 0.16 -4.59
C GLY A 202 -9.30 -0.16 -3.12
N GLN A 203 -9.64 -1.41 -2.76
CA GLN A 203 -9.55 -1.84 -1.36
C GLN A 203 -8.19 -2.39 -0.99
N PHE A 204 -7.66 -3.34 -1.77
CA PHE A 204 -6.43 -4.05 -1.36
C PHE A 204 -5.51 -4.45 -2.53
N LYS A 205 -6.04 -4.58 -3.75
CA LYS A 205 -5.28 -5.02 -4.92
C LYS A 205 -5.77 -4.33 -6.19
N VAL A 206 -4.86 -4.25 -7.15
CA VAL A 206 -5.13 -3.89 -8.53
C VAL A 206 -4.67 -5.04 -9.43
N GLN A 207 -5.53 -5.40 -10.38
CA GLN A 207 -5.27 -6.40 -11.39
C GLN A 207 -5.18 -5.71 -12.74
N LEU A 208 -4.06 -5.90 -13.44
CA LEU A 208 -3.82 -5.36 -14.77
C LEU A 208 -4.10 -6.48 -15.79
N SER A 209 -4.95 -6.20 -16.78
CA SER A 209 -5.34 -7.17 -17.80
C SER A 209 -5.52 -6.47 -19.12
N ASP A 210 -4.83 -6.87 -20.18
CA ASP A 210 -4.96 -6.28 -21.52
C ASP A 210 -5.03 -4.75 -21.50
N ASN A 211 -6.20 -4.16 -21.75
CA ASN A 211 -6.44 -2.71 -21.72
C ASN A 211 -7.23 -2.22 -20.49
N SER A 212 -7.35 -3.04 -19.44
CA SER A 212 -8.17 -2.81 -18.26
C SER A 212 -7.37 -2.79 -16.96
N VAL A 213 -7.82 -1.94 -16.04
CA VAL A 213 -7.48 -1.94 -14.61
C VAL A 213 -8.68 -2.50 -13.85
N ILE A 214 -8.48 -3.58 -13.11
CA ILE A 214 -9.52 -4.29 -12.35
C ILE A 214 -9.24 -4.12 -10.86
N LEU A 215 -10.24 -3.67 -10.11
CA LEU A 215 -10.18 -3.35 -8.69
C LEU A 215 -11.18 -4.24 -7.95
N PRO A 216 -10.74 -5.33 -7.30
CA PRO A 216 -11.63 -6.19 -6.52
C PRO A 216 -12.32 -5.42 -5.39
N VAL A 217 -13.61 -5.73 -5.18
CA VAL A 217 -14.47 -5.13 -4.15
C VAL A 217 -15.02 -6.23 -3.25
N GLY A 218 -14.68 -6.18 -1.96
CA GLY A 218 -15.13 -7.14 -0.96
C GLY A 218 -14.65 -8.57 -1.21
N SER A 219 -15.28 -9.53 -0.51
CA SER A 219 -14.93 -10.95 -0.56
C SER A 219 -15.81 -11.78 -1.51
N GLN A 220 -16.80 -11.15 -2.17
CA GLN A 220 -17.82 -11.84 -2.96
C GLN A 220 -17.44 -11.99 -4.45
N GLY A 221 -16.20 -11.68 -4.82
CA GLY A 221 -15.74 -11.73 -6.21
C GLY A 221 -16.26 -10.59 -7.08
N LEU A 222 -16.81 -9.53 -6.47
CA LEU A 222 -17.15 -8.29 -7.16
C LEU A 222 -15.87 -7.52 -7.48
N PHE A 223 -15.93 -6.69 -8.50
CA PHE A 223 -14.84 -5.81 -8.91
C PHE A 223 -15.40 -4.58 -9.59
N ASP A 224 -14.58 -3.54 -9.73
CA ASP A 224 -14.71 -2.47 -10.70
C ASP A 224 -13.69 -2.69 -11.82
N GLU A 225 -14.09 -2.52 -13.06
CA GLU A 225 -13.26 -2.66 -14.25
C GLU A 225 -13.26 -1.34 -15.01
N MET A 226 -12.05 -0.78 -15.13
CA MET A 226 -11.79 0.44 -15.86
C MET A 226 -11.03 0.08 -17.13
N THR A 227 -11.66 0.22 -18.29
CA THR A 227 -11.07 -0.14 -19.60
C THR A 227 -10.63 1.11 -20.34
N LEU A 228 -9.42 1.09 -20.90
CA LEU A 228 -8.89 2.16 -21.74
C LEU A 228 -9.55 2.12 -23.13
N VAL A 229 -10.32 3.17 -23.43
CA VAL A 229 -11.03 3.35 -24.70
C VAL A 229 -10.74 4.74 -25.24
N LYS A 230 -10.12 4.81 -26.42
CA LYS A 230 -9.78 6.08 -27.11
C LYS A 230 -8.98 7.04 -26.20
N GLY A 231 -8.00 6.50 -25.48
CA GLY A 231 -7.11 7.27 -24.61
C GLY A 231 -7.73 7.70 -23.28
N LYS A 232 -8.88 7.14 -22.88
CA LYS A 232 -9.51 7.42 -21.58
C LYS A 232 -10.03 6.15 -20.94
N PHE A 233 -9.83 6.01 -19.63
CA PHE A 233 -10.44 4.92 -18.88
C PHE A 233 -11.92 5.16 -18.66
N ILE A 234 -12.74 4.15 -18.93
CA ILE A 234 -14.19 4.13 -18.67
C ILE A 234 -14.54 2.90 -17.84
N GLN A 235 -15.50 3.03 -16.92
CA GLN A 235 -16.02 1.87 -16.19
C GLN A 235 -16.87 1.03 -17.13
N THR A 236 -16.55 -0.25 -17.28
CA THR A 236 -17.20 -1.14 -18.26
C THR A 236 -18.05 -2.23 -17.62
N ASN A 237 -17.80 -2.56 -16.35
CA ASN A 237 -18.61 -3.50 -15.61
C ASN A 237 -19.67 -2.77 -14.78
N LEU A 238 -20.76 -2.37 -15.43
CA LEU A 238 -21.93 -1.87 -14.69
C LEU A 238 -22.53 -3.02 -13.89
N GLN A 239 -22.42 -2.97 -12.55
CA GLN A 239 -23.18 -3.85 -11.67
C GLN A 239 -24.66 -3.49 -11.81
N ASN A 240 -25.43 -4.38 -12.45
CA ASN A 240 -26.90 -4.33 -12.44
C ASN A 240 -27.46 -4.87 -11.13
#